data_AF-A0A1Y1VYC2-F1
#
_entry.id   AF-A0A1Y1VYC2-F1
#
_cell.length_a   1.000
_cell.length_b   1.000
_cell.length_c   1.000
_cell.angle_alpha   90.00
_cell.angle_beta   90.00
_cell.angle_gamma   90.00
#
_symmetry.space_group_name_H-M   'P 1'
#
loop_
_entity.id
_entity.type
_entity.pdbx_description
1 polymer ?
#
loop_
_entity_poly.entity_id
_entity_poly.type
_entity_poly.pdbx_seq_one_letter_code
_entity_poly.pdbx_strand_id
1 'polypeptide(L)'
;MSDEGASNNEQLLAACKLDQSDMVEDLLKDLGSVDVNCADGVGNTPLHYANSAQTGSVDCVELLVAVPGIDANKKNRIENDTPLHKASLEITRLLISAGADPRIVNRLKQRPMDATLAFNMPHQQAVYEDGDDYSSD
;
A
#
# COMPACT_ATOMS: atom_id res chain seq x y z
N MET A 1 11.96 29.39 -0.06
CA MET A 1 10.88 29.84 -0.95
C MET A 1 10.46 28.66 -1.79
N SER A 2 9.40 27.98 -1.34
CA SER A 2 8.37 27.28 -2.11
C SER A 2 7.37 26.80 -1.05
N ASP A 3 6.65 27.75 -0.45
CA ASP A 3 5.40 27.46 0.27
C ASP A 3 4.31 27.23 -0.80
N GLU A 4 4.51 26.21 -1.64
CA GLU A 4 3.39 25.58 -2.32
C GLU A 4 2.74 24.74 -1.22
N GLY A 5 1.56 25.19 -0.76
CA GLY A 5 0.75 24.38 0.15
C GLY A 5 0.63 22.97 -0.41
N ALA A 6 0.69 21.96 0.46
CA ALA A 6 0.70 20.56 0.07
C ALA A 6 -0.38 20.31 -1.00
N SER A 7 0.02 19.75 -2.14
CA SER A 7 -0.91 19.42 -3.22
C SER A 7 -2.02 18.51 -2.68
N ASN A 8 -3.22 18.54 -3.26
CA ASN A 8 -4.33 17.69 -2.81
C ASN A 8 -3.92 16.19 -2.76
N ASN A 9 -3.00 15.77 -3.63
CA ASN A 9 -2.39 14.44 -3.61
C ASN A 9 -1.52 14.18 -2.36
N GLU A 10 -0.71 15.16 -1.97
CA GLU A 10 0.12 15.08 -0.77
C GLU A 10 -0.74 15.13 0.50
N GLN A 11 -1.83 15.90 0.47
CA GLN A 11 -2.83 15.92 1.53
C GLN A 11 -3.52 14.55 1.68
N LEU A 12 -3.86 13.89 0.58
CA LEU A 12 -4.42 12.53 0.62
C LEU A 12 -3.44 11.53 1.23
N LEU A 13 -2.18 11.55 0.78
CA LEU A 13 -1.11 10.70 1.32
C LEU A 13 -0.92 10.93 2.83
N ALA A 14 -0.90 12.19 3.27
CA ALA A 14 -0.78 12.55 4.67
C ALA A 14 -1.99 12.10 5.49
N ALA A 15 -3.21 12.28 4.98
CA ALA A 15 -4.44 11.85 5.64
C ALA A 15 -4.45 10.33 5.86
N CYS A 16 -4.07 9.54 4.85
CA CYS A 16 -3.94 8.08 4.99
C CYS A 16 -2.84 7.67 5.97
N LYS A 17 -1.75 8.44 6.06
CA LYS A 17 -0.65 8.19 6.99
C LYS A 17 -1.02 8.54 8.44
N LEU A 18 -1.89 9.52 8.64
CA LEU A 18 -2.32 10.02 9.94
C LEU A 18 -3.66 9.43 10.43
N ASP A 19 -4.23 8.47 9.70
CA ASP A 19 -5.55 7.88 9.99
C ASP A 19 -6.68 8.90 10.03
N GLN A 20 -6.68 9.86 9.10
CA GLN A 20 -7.70 10.91 9.00
C GLN A 20 -8.75 10.52 7.96
N SER A 21 -9.57 9.52 8.27
CA SER A 21 -10.63 9.01 7.39
C SER A 21 -11.60 10.11 6.93
N ASP A 22 -11.99 11.03 7.81
CA ASP A 22 -12.85 12.18 7.46
C ASP A 22 -12.22 13.05 6.34
N MET A 23 -10.92 13.33 6.45
CA MET A 23 -10.20 14.12 5.43
C MET A 23 -10.04 13.34 4.13
N VAL A 24 -9.82 12.03 4.21
CA VAL A 24 -9.81 11.16 3.02
C VAL A 24 -11.17 11.22 2.33
N GLU A 25 -12.27 11.08 3.07
CA GLU A 25 -13.62 11.14 2.50
C GLU A 25 -13.89 12.48 1.82
N ASP A 26 -13.54 13.60 2.47
CA ASP A 26 -13.75 14.94 1.91
C ASP A 26 -12.89 15.20 0.67
N LEU A 27 -11.64 14.74 0.64
CA LEU A 27 -10.78 14.81 -0.54
C LEU A 27 -11.30 13.93 -1.67
N LEU A 28 -11.82 12.74 -1.35
CA LEU A 28 -12.41 11.83 -2.33
C LEU A 28 -13.76 12.31 -2.85
N LYS A 29 -14.53 13.12 -2.10
CA LYS A 29 -15.75 13.76 -2.65
C LYS A 29 -15.42 14.73 -3.78
N ASP A 30 -14.24 15.34 -3.75
CA ASP A 30 -13.71 16.20 -4.81
C ASP A 30 -12.82 15.42 -5.79
N LEU A 31 -13.34 14.31 -6.35
CA LEU A 31 -12.68 13.42 -7.32
C LEU A 31 -12.05 14.13 -8.54
N GLY A 32 -12.41 15.37 -8.81
CA GLY A 32 -11.84 16.17 -9.90
C GLY A 32 -10.45 16.74 -9.61
N SER A 33 -10.02 16.79 -8.34
CA SER A 33 -8.79 17.47 -7.92
C SER A 33 -7.73 16.54 -7.33
N VAL A 34 -8.07 15.28 -7.04
CA VAL A 34 -7.19 14.31 -6.36
C VAL A 34 -6.97 13.06 -7.21
N ASP A 35 -5.70 12.68 -7.40
CA ASP A 35 -5.33 11.39 -7.96
C ASP A 35 -5.20 10.35 -6.83
N VAL A 36 -6.11 9.39 -6.77
CA VAL A 36 -6.08 8.30 -5.75
C VAL A 36 -4.92 7.33 -5.94
N ASN A 37 -4.31 7.31 -7.12
CA ASN A 37 -3.13 6.53 -7.44
C ASN A 37 -1.85 7.37 -7.39
N CYS A 38 -1.94 8.58 -6.81
CA CYS A 38 -0.78 9.43 -6.61
C CYS A 38 0.30 8.67 -5.84
N ALA A 39 1.55 9.01 -6.12
CA ALA A 39 2.68 8.40 -5.47
C ALA A 39 3.63 9.49 -5.01
N ASP A 40 4.17 9.32 -3.81
CA ASP A 40 5.14 10.25 -3.26
C ASP A 40 6.54 10.06 -3.89
N GLY A 41 7.54 10.78 -3.37
CA GLY A 41 8.93 10.70 -3.84
C GLY A 41 9.55 9.29 -3.76
N VAL A 42 9.03 8.42 -2.88
CA VAL A 42 9.47 7.02 -2.77
C VAL A 42 8.56 6.03 -3.51
N GLY A 43 7.53 6.53 -4.19
CA GLY A 43 6.58 5.74 -4.97
C GLY A 43 5.47 5.10 -4.14
N ASN A 44 5.31 5.46 -2.86
CA ASN A 44 4.22 4.97 -2.05
C ASN A 44 2.92 5.68 -2.42
N THR A 45 1.86 4.92 -2.57
CA THR A 45 0.50 5.40 -2.83
C THR A 45 -0.29 5.58 -1.55
N PRO A 46 -1.47 6.24 -1.58
CA PRO A 46 -2.36 6.33 -0.42
C PRO A 46 -2.64 4.96 0.21
N LEU A 47 -2.85 3.93 -0.62
CA LEU A 47 -3.02 2.55 -0.14
C LEU A 47 -1.78 2.01 0.59
N HIS A 48 -0.55 2.35 0.18
CA HIS A 48 0.64 1.92 0.94
C HIS A 48 0.67 2.51 2.36
N TYR A 49 0.21 3.74 2.54
CA TYR A 49 0.18 4.41 3.83
C TYR A 49 -0.98 3.96 4.71
N ALA A 50 -2.19 3.85 4.15
CA ALA A 50 -3.37 3.37 4.87
C ALA A 50 -3.16 1.96 5.45
N ASN A 51 -2.31 1.16 4.79
CA ASN A 51 -2.00 -0.20 5.18
C ASN A 51 -0.98 -0.34 6.31
N SER A 52 -0.31 0.74 6.72
CA SER A 52 0.78 0.68 7.70
C SER A 52 0.30 0.09 9.03
N ALA A 53 0.93 -0.99 9.49
CA ALA A 53 0.59 -1.72 10.71
C ALA A 53 0.66 -0.88 12.01
N GLN A 54 1.25 0.32 11.96
CA GLN A 54 1.28 1.25 13.09
C GLN A 54 -0.03 2.04 13.26
N THR A 55 -0.84 2.17 12.20
CA THR A 55 -2.07 2.96 12.18
C THR A 55 -3.29 2.20 11.67
N GLY A 56 -3.12 1.09 10.94
CA GLY A 56 -4.16 0.09 10.68
C GLY A 56 -5.53 0.66 10.28
N SER A 57 -5.53 1.64 9.37
CA SER A 57 -6.70 2.46 9.04
C SER A 57 -7.66 1.71 8.11
N VAL A 58 -8.42 0.76 8.64
CA VAL A 58 -9.42 -0.01 7.89
C VAL A 58 -10.37 0.92 7.14
N ASP A 59 -10.85 1.97 7.81
CA ASP A 59 -11.77 2.96 7.23
C ASP A 59 -11.15 3.70 6.02
N CYS A 60 -9.89 4.14 6.13
CA CYS A 60 -9.19 4.79 5.02
C CYS A 60 -9.04 3.85 3.82
N VAL A 61 -8.75 2.56 4.07
CA VAL A 61 -8.64 1.57 2.99
C VAL A 61 -9.99 1.35 2.34
N GLU A 62 -11.07 1.18 3.12
CA GLU A 62 -12.43 0.99 2.59
C GLU A 62 -12.84 2.16 1.69
N LEU A 63 -12.59 3.39 2.12
CA LEU A 63 -12.86 4.60 1.34
C LEU A 63 -12.06 4.61 0.03
N LEU A 64 -10.76 4.27 0.07
CA LEU A 64 -9.90 4.26 -1.12
C LEU A 64 -10.27 3.16 -2.11
N VAL A 65 -10.53 1.93 -1.64
CA VAL A 65 -10.88 0.80 -2.53
C VAL A 65 -12.26 0.94 -3.14
N ALA A 66 -13.14 1.74 -2.54
CA ALA A 66 -14.44 2.09 -3.10
C ALA A 66 -14.32 3.06 -4.29
N VAL A 67 -13.17 3.71 -4.50
CA VAL A 67 -12.97 4.65 -5.60
C VAL A 67 -12.74 3.90 -6.92
N PRO A 68 -13.51 4.21 -7.99
CA PRO A 68 -13.29 3.59 -9.29
C PRO A 68 -11.92 3.96 -9.87
N GLY A 69 -11.17 2.96 -10.33
CA GLY A 69 -9.86 3.13 -10.96
C GLY A 69 -8.67 3.10 -9.99
N ILE A 70 -8.90 2.78 -8.72
CA ILE A 70 -7.82 2.53 -7.75
C ILE A 70 -6.94 1.34 -8.17
N ASP A 71 -5.62 1.52 -8.11
CA ASP A 71 -4.62 0.52 -8.43
C ASP A 71 -4.01 -0.06 -7.14
N ALA A 72 -4.59 -1.16 -6.69
CA ALA A 72 -4.14 -1.89 -5.51
C ALA A 72 -2.85 -2.72 -5.74
N ASN A 73 -2.32 -2.75 -6.97
CA ASN A 73 -1.14 -3.53 -7.37
C ASN A 73 0.08 -2.65 -7.67
N LYS A 74 -0.07 -1.33 -7.52
CA LYS A 74 1.01 -0.38 -7.78
C LYS A 74 2.19 -0.67 -6.86
N LYS A 75 3.39 -0.74 -7.42
CA LYS A 75 4.62 -1.00 -6.66
C LYS A 75 5.30 0.30 -6.28
N ASN A 76 5.76 0.40 -5.03
CA ASN A 76 6.63 1.49 -4.63
C ASN A 76 8.01 1.40 -5.31
N ARG A 77 8.77 2.50 -5.32
CA ARG A 77 10.06 2.54 -6.04
C ARG A 77 11.20 1.95 -5.23
N ILE A 78 11.09 1.95 -3.91
CA ILE A 78 12.18 1.54 -3.02
C ILE A 78 12.29 0.02 -2.99
N GLU A 79 11.24 -0.64 -2.50
CA GLU A 79 11.25 -2.09 -2.27
C GLU A 79 10.46 -2.86 -3.32
N ASN A 80 9.82 -2.20 -4.28
CA ASN A 80 8.78 -2.82 -5.12
C ASN A 80 7.65 -3.48 -4.30
N ASP A 81 7.42 -2.99 -3.08
CA ASP A 81 6.28 -3.42 -2.27
C ASP A 81 5.01 -2.98 -2.99
N THR A 82 4.01 -3.85 -3.01
CA THR A 82 2.62 -3.47 -3.29
C THR A 82 1.94 -3.05 -1.98
N PRO A 83 0.78 -2.37 -2.02
CA PRO A 83 0.00 -2.09 -0.82
C PRO A 83 -0.21 -3.34 0.04
N LEU A 84 -0.43 -4.49 -0.59
CA LEU A 84 -0.64 -5.77 0.10
C LEU A 84 0.56 -6.20 0.94
N HIS A 85 1.81 -5.86 0.56
CA HIS A 85 3.01 -6.22 1.33
C HIS A 85 3.08 -5.52 2.68
N LYS A 86 2.44 -4.35 2.80
CA LYS A 86 2.40 -3.58 4.05
C LYS A 86 1.10 -3.78 4.82
N ALA A 87 0.12 -4.48 4.25
CA ALA A 87 -1.21 -4.63 4.83
C ALA A 87 -1.24 -5.55 6.06
N SER A 88 -2.13 -5.23 7.00
CA SER A 88 -2.52 -6.14 8.08
C SER A 88 -3.38 -7.30 7.55
N LEU A 89 -3.58 -8.35 8.35
CA LEU A 89 -4.43 -9.49 7.98
C LEU A 89 -5.88 -9.08 7.65
N GLU A 90 -6.39 -8.06 8.33
CA GLU A 90 -7.74 -7.54 8.13
C GLU A 90 -7.84 -6.78 6.79
N ILE A 91 -6.91 -5.85 6.57
CA ILE A 91 -6.81 -5.04 5.35
C ILE A 91 -6.50 -5.91 4.12
N THR A 92 -5.73 -6.99 4.29
CA THR A 92 -5.40 -7.95 3.24
C THR A 92 -6.67 -8.49 2.56
N ARG A 93 -7.73 -8.77 3.34
CA ARG A 93 -9.00 -9.27 2.79
C ARG A 93 -9.70 -8.22 1.93
N LEU A 94 -9.70 -6.97 2.38
CA LEU A 94 -10.29 -5.85 1.65
C LEU A 94 -9.59 -5.63 0.31
N LEU A 95 -8.26 -5.59 0.33
CA LEU A 95 -7.46 -5.41 -0.89
C LEU A 95 -7.63 -6.55 -1.89
N ILE A 96 -7.63 -7.81 -1.42
CA ILE A 96 -7.89 -8.96 -2.31
C ILE A 96 -9.29 -8.85 -2.92
N SER A 97 -10.31 -8.45 -2.15
CA SER A 97 -11.65 -8.20 -2.67
C SER A 97 -11.69 -7.05 -3.68
N ALA A 98 -10.79 -6.08 -3.57
CA ALA A 98 -10.61 -4.97 -4.51
C ALA A 98 -9.77 -5.33 -5.75
N GLY A 99 -9.31 -6.58 -5.88
CA GLY A 99 -8.50 -7.05 -7.02
C GLY A 99 -6.99 -6.95 -6.83
N ALA A 100 -6.50 -6.80 -5.60
CA ALA A 100 -5.08 -6.90 -5.31
C ALA A 100 -4.57 -8.33 -5.53
N ASP A 101 -3.43 -8.45 -6.21
CA ASP A 101 -2.77 -9.71 -6.52
C ASP A 101 -1.81 -10.13 -5.40
N PRO A 102 -2.09 -11.20 -4.64
CA PRO A 102 -1.23 -11.69 -3.56
C PRO A 102 0.02 -12.44 -4.07
N ARG A 103 0.19 -12.53 -5.39
CA ARG A 103 1.31 -13.24 -6.02
C ARG A 103 2.46 -12.32 -6.42
N ILE A 104 2.24 -11.01 -6.40
CA ILE A 104 3.27 -10.04 -6.77
C ILE A 104 4.37 -10.11 -5.72
N VAL A 105 5.61 -10.26 -6.16
CA VAL A 105 6.78 -10.24 -5.27
C VAL A 105 7.48 -8.89 -5.31
N ASN A 106 7.99 -8.47 -4.17
CA ASN A 106 8.81 -7.27 -4.03
C ASN A 106 10.27 -7.53 -4.48
N ARG A 107 11.16 -6.54 -4.31
CA ARG A 107 12.60 -6.66 -4.63
C ARG A 107 13.30 -7.74 -3.83
N LEU A 108 12.82 -8.01 -2.62
CA LEU A 108 13.31 -9.07 -1.75
C LEU A 108 12.73 -10.44 -2.13
N LYS A 109 12.11 -10.58 -3.31
CA LYS A 109 11.42 -11.80 -3.78
C LYS A 109 10.39 -12.36 -2.79
N GLN A 110 9.92 -11.54 -1.85
CA GLN A 110 8.92 -11.92 -0.86
C GLN A 110 7.54 -11.69 -1.46
N ARG A 111 6.61 -12.60 -1.20
CA ARG A 111 5.19 -12.34 -1.43
C ARG A 111 4.65 -11.43 -0.32
N PRO A 112 3.46 -10.83 -0.49
CA PRO A 112 2.86 -9.98 0.54
C PRO A 112 2.73 -10.69 1.89
N MET A 113 2.27 -11.95 1.87
CA MET A 113 2.17 -12.78 3.07
C MET A 113 3.53 -13.05 3.73
N ASP A 114 4.60 -13.25 2.94
CA ASP A 114 5.94 -13.50 3.46
C ASP A 114 6.55 -12.24 4.10
N ALA A 115 6.22 -11.07 3.54
CA ALA A 115 6.67 -9.78 4.07
C ALA A 115 6.03 -9.49 5.45
N THR A 116 4.75 -9.81 5.65
CA THR A 116 4.09 -9.64 6.97
C THR A 116 4.71 -10.50 8.07
N LEU A 117 5.21 -11.69 7.71
CA LEU A 117 5.89 -12.59 8.64
C LEU A 117 7.26 -12.03 9.07
N ALA A 118 7.95 -11.29 8.19
CA ALA A 118 9.23 -10.66 8.49
C ALA A 118 9.13 -9.56 9.57
N PHE A 119 8.00 -8.85 9.65
CA PHE A 119 7.77 -7.83 10.69
C PHE A 119 7.51 -8.42 12.08
N ASN A 120 7.05 -9.68 12.17
CA ASN A 120 6.71 -10.35 13.43
C ASN A 120 7.77 -11.38 13.90
N MET A 121 8.96 -11.40 13.30
CA MET A 121 10.05 -12.27 13.72
C MET A 121 11.06 -11.49 14.57
N PRO A 122 11.06 -11.65 15.91
CA PRO A 122 12.25 -11.35 16.69
C PRO A 122 13.33 -12.38 16.32
N HIS A 123 14.31 -11.96 15.53
CA HIS A 123 15.68 -12.48 15.57
C HIS A 123 16.00 -13.94 15.18
N GLN A 124 15.19 -14.69 14.42
CA GLN A 124 15.68 -15.99 13.90
C GLN A 124 15.54 -16.15 12.39
N GLN A 125 16.66 -15.80 11.72
CA GLN A 125 17.29 -16.57 10.66
C GLN A 125 16.39 -16.92 9.47
N ALA A 126 16.34 -15.99 8.51
CA ALA A 126 15.90 -16.27 7.16
C ALA A 126 16.81 -17.34 6.54
N VAL A 127 16.40 -18.60 6.67
CA VAL A 127 16.82 -19.64 5.73
C VAL A 127 16.07 -19.33 4.46
N TYR A 128 16.75 -18.60 3.57
CA TYR A 128 16.35 -18.45 2.18
C TYR A 128 16.58 -19.83 1.54
N GLU A 129 15.56 -20.68 1.51
CA GLU A 129 15.61 -21.89 0.69
C GLU A 129 15.54 -21.45 -0.77
N ASP A 130 16.69 -21.60 -1.43
CA ASP A 130 16.85 -21.63 -2.87
C ASP A 130 15.88 -22.69 -3.42
N GLY A 131 14.86 -22.26 -4.16
CA GLY A 131 13.82 -23.15 -4.65
C GLY A 131 12.78 -22.39 -5.45
N ASP A 132 13.09 -22.13 -6.72
CA ASP A 132 12.30 -22.69 -7.82
C ASP A 132 12.77 -22.09 -9.15
N ASP A 133 13.60 -22.90 -9.78
CA ASP A 133 13.59 -23.21 -11.21
C ASP A 133 12.26 -22.87 -11.90
N TYR A 134 12.30 -21.84 -12.76
CA TYR A 134 11.28 -21.62 -13.79
C TYR A 134 12.00 -21.29 -15.10
N SER A 135 12.40 -22.32 -15.83
CA SER A 135 12.07 -22.45 -17.26
C SER A 135 12.55 -23.79 -17.82
N SER A 136 11.61 -24.74 -17.89
CA SER A 136 11.55 -25.64 -19.04
C SER A 136 11.02 -24.83 -20.23
N ASP A 137 11.82 -24.69 -21.29
CA ASP A 137 11.50 -25.12 -22.65
C ASP A 137 12.80 -25.18 -23.49
#